data_AF-A0A536E881-F1
#
_entry.id   AF-A0A536E881-F1
#
_cell.length_a   1.000
_cell.length_b   1.000
_cell.length_c   1.000
_cell.angle_alpha   90.00
_cell.angle_beta   90.00
_cell.angle_gamma   90.00
#
_symmetry.space_group_name_H-M   'P 1'
#
loop_
_entity.id
_entity.type
_entity.pdbx_description
1 polymer ?
#
loop_
_entity_poly.entity_id
_entity_poly.type
_entity_poly.pdbx_seq_one_letter_code
_entity_poly.pdbx_strand_id
1 'polypeptide(L)'
;MRPQIAWVNPPMHIAFAAALAGGLGLLAAAPGWAVGVRVAAEGAALLLCVRGVPFVAPPAVFAAAALAVTGHASGPGAMFADALHTLSAAMWAVGILALASLWPPDGWRSEEARLLLERFGRVALIAFGITALTGLLRATEQLHDLSDLWTTAYGVVLSLKVAGVFAMLSLSLVWRRGRPVAGLEGGFAVLVVGATALLAAFPQPA
;
A
#
# COMPACT_ATOMS: atom_id res chain seq x y z
N MET A 1 0.90 16.53 -19.49
CA MET A 1 -0.56 16.39 -19.70
C MET A 1 -1.26 17.33 -18.73
N ARG A 2 -2.16 18.21 -19.21
CA ARG A 2 -3.01 18.95 -18.27
C ARG A 2 -4.03 17.96 -17.69
N PRO A 3 -4.19 17.88 -16.36
CA PRO A 3 -5.24 17.04 -15.80
C PRO A 3 -6.59 17.55 -16.34
N GLN A 4 -7.47 16.62 -16.74
CA GLN A 4 -8.84 16.96 -17.17
C GLN A 4 -9.65 17.61 -16.03
N ILE A 5 -9.18 17.45 -14.79
CA ILE A 5 -9.76 18.01 -13.58
C ILE A 5 -8.76 19.04 -13.03
N ALA A 6 -9.13 20.32 -13.04
CA ALA A 6 -8.21 21.44 -12.77
C ALA A 6 -7.61 21.43 -11.34
N TRP A 7 -8.30 20.81 -10.37
CA TRP A 7 -7.86 20.70 -8.98
C TRP A 7 -7.03 19.45 -8.68
N VAL A 8 -6.80 18.56 -9.65
CA VAL A 8 -5.94 17.38 -9.50
C VAL A 8 -4.50 17.76 -9.88
N ASN A 9 -3.83 18.53 -9.03
CA ASN A 9 -2.42 18.88 -9.19
C ASN A 9 -1.67 18.79 -7.85
N PRO A 10 -1.43 17.57 -7.33
CA PRO A 10 -0.69 17.41 -6.10
C PRO A 10 0.76 17.89 -6.27
N PRO A 11 1.39 18.45 -5.22
CA PRO A 11 2.79 18.85 -5.27
C PRO A 11 3.71 17.65 -5.48
N MET A 12 4.14 17.42 -6.73
CA MET A 12 4.94 16.25 -7.12
C MET A 12 6.38 16.26 -6.57
N HIS A 13 6.90 17.42 -6.17
CA HIS A 13 8.27 17.55 -5.68
C HIS A 13 8.52 16.76 -4.38
N ILE A 14 7.52 16.67 -3.49
CA ILE A 14 7.61 15.90 -2.25
C ILE A 14 7.66 14.40 -2.56
N ALA A 15 6.78 13.92 -3.45
CA ALA A 15 6.76 12.53 -3.88
C ALA A 15 8.08 12.13 -4.56
N PHE A 16 8.64 13.01 -5.40
CA PHE A 16 9.93 12.79 -6.05
C PHE A 16 11.10 12.78 -5.07
N ALA A 17 11.13 13.70 -4.11
CA ALA A 17 12.15 13.73 -3.07
C ALA A 17 12.10 12.46 -2.21
N ALA A 18 10.89 12.02 -1.82
CA ALA A 18 10.70 10.80 -1.05
C ALA A 18 11.13 9.54 -1.83
N ALA A 19 10.76 9.44 -3.11
CA ALA A 19 11.16 8.33 -3.97
C ALA A 19 12.69 8.27 -4.16
N LEU A 20 13.33 9.42 -4.40
CA LEU A 20 14.78 9.51 -4.57
C LEU A 20 15.53 9.17 -3.27
N ALA A 21 15.10 9.74 -2.14
CA ALA A 21 15.69 9.46 -0.84
C ALA A 21 15.54 7.98 -0.45
N GLY A 22 14.37 7.39 -0.71
CA GLY A 22 14.10 5.98 -0.48
C GLY A 22 14.98 5.06 -1.34
N GLY A 23 15.09 5.34 -2.64
CA GLY A 23 15.93 4.55 -3.56
C GLY A 23 17.42 4.62 -3.22
N LEU A 24 17.94 5.82 -2.92
CA LEU A 24 19.33 6.01 -2.50
C LEU A 24 19.62 5.36 -1.14
N GLY A 25 18.71 5.52 -0.18
CA GLY A 25 18.84 4.89 1.14
C GLY A 25 18.88 3.36 1.05
N LEU A 26 18.06 2.77 0.18
CA LEU A 26 18.02 1.33 -0.03
C LEU A 26 19.31 0.81 -0.67
N LEU A 27 19.85 1.51 -1.67
CA LEU A 27 21.13 1.16 -2.30
C LEU A 27 22.30 1.23 -1.31
N ALA A 28 22.27 2.19 -0.38
CA ALA A 28 23.30 2.34 0.64
C ALA A 28 23.19 1.29 1.75
N ALA A 29 21.98 0.97 2.20
CA ALA A 29 21.75 0.08 3.34
C ALA A 29 21.80 -1.41 2.98
N ALA A 30 21.45 -1.78 1.75
CA ALA A 30 21.38 -3.17 1.31
C ALA A 30 21.97 -3.33 -0.12
N PRO A 31 23.30 -3.20 -0.27
CA PRO A 31 23.95 -3.31 -1.57
C PRO A 31 23.76 -4.73 -2.14
N GLY A 32 23.04 -4.82 -3.26
CA GLY A 32 22.76 -6.09 -3.93
C GLY A 32 22.22 -5.85 -5.34
N TRP A 33 22.54 -6.76 -6.27
CA TRP A 33 22.12 -6.62 -7.67
C TRP A 33 20.59 -6.59 -7.82
N ALA A 34 19.86 -7.36 -7.01
CA ALA A 34 18.40 -7.39 -6.99
C ALA A 34 17.80 -6.04 -6.54
N VAL A 35 18.43 -5.41 -5.55
CA VAL A 35 18.08 -4.06 -5.09
C VAL A 35 18.34 -3.03 -6.19
N GLY A 36 19.48 -3.14 -6.89
CA GLY A 36 19.79 -2.31 -8.05
C GLY A 36 18.77 -2.41 -9.16
N VAL A 37 18.36 -3.64 -9.53
CA VAL A 37 17.32 -3.88 -10.56
C VAL A 37 15.98 -3.28 -10.15
N ARG A 38 15.58 -3.44 -8.88
CA ARG A 38 14.35 -2.84 -8.35
C ARG A 38 14.39 -1.31 -8.43
N VAL A 39 15.45 -0.68 -7.93
CA VAL A 39 15.59 0.79 -7.92
C VAL A 39 15.63 1.34 -9.36
N ALA A 40 16.27 0.63 -10.29
CA ALA A 40 16.25 0.99 -11.70
C ALA A 40 14.82 0.94 -12.30
N ALA A 41 14.03 -0.07 -11.95
CA ALA A 41 12.63 -0.17 -12.37
C ALA A 41 11.75 0.94 -11.78
N GLU A 42 11.94 1.29 -10.50
CA GLU A 42 11.27 2.43 -9.86
C GLU A 42 11.64 3.76 -10.57
N GLY A 43 12.92 3.95 -10.89
CA GLY A 43 13.41 5.10 -11.64
C GLY A 43 12.84 5.17 -13.07
N ALA A 44 12.70 4.04 -13.75
CA ALA A 44 12.07 3.97 -15.07
C ALA A 44 10.58 4.34 -15.01
N ALA A 45 9.85 3.82 -14.02
CA ALA A 45 8.45 4.21 -13.78
C ALA A 45 8.31 5.71 -13.54
N LEU A 46 9.19 6.27 -12.70
CA LEU A 46 9.22 7.71 -12.41
C LEU A 46 9.47 8.55 -13.67
N LEU A 47 10.44 8.16 -14.48
CA LEU A 47 10.81 8.85 -15.72
C LEU A 47 9.66 8.83 -16.73
N LEU A 48 8.98 7.70 -16.90
CA LEU A 48 7.81 7.59 -17.76
C LEU A 48 6.64 8.44 -17.25
N CYS A 49 6.45 8.51 -15.93
CA CYS A 49 5.44 9.35 -15.29
C CYS A 49 5.71 10.83 -15.57
N VAL A 50 6.94 11.30 -15.37
CA VAL A 50 7.36 12.69 -15.66
C VAL A 50 7.20 13.03 -17.15
N ARG A 51 7.50 12.07 -18.03
CA ARG A 51 7.34 12.25 -19.49
C ARG A 51 5.89 12.15 -19.98
N GLY A 52 4.94 11.79 -19.11
CA GLY A 52 3.54 11.60 -19.48
C GLY A 52 3.34 10.42 -20.43
N VAL A 53 4.18 9.38 -20.35
CA VAL A 53 4.05 8.19 -21.18
C VAL A 53 3.10 7.20 -20.48
N PRO A 54 2.13 6.59 -21.16
CA PRO A 54 1.11 5.74 -20.50
C PRO A 54 1.64 4.40 -19.95
N PHE A 55 2.91 4.06 -20.19
CA PHE A 55 3.53 2.79 -19.81
C PHE A 55 4.19 2.81 -18.43
N VAL A 56 3.66 3.57 -17.47
CA VAL A 56 4.19 3.64 -16.09
C VAL A 56 3.94 2.34 -15.32
N ALA A 57 2.80 1.69 -15.57
CA ALA A 57 2.35 0.54 -14.78
C ALA A 57 3.29 -0.68 -14.86
N PRO A 58 3.78 -1.12 -16.03
CA PRO A 58 4.67 -2.29 -16.10
C PRO A 58 5.94 -2.19 -15.24
N PRO A 59 6.77 -1.11 -15.30
CA PRO A 59 7.95 -1.02 -14.44
C PRO A 59 7.61 -0.84 -12.97
N ALA A 60 6.50 -0.16 -12.63
CA ALA A 60 6.07 -0.03 -11.23
C ALA A 60 5.63 -1.37 -10.63
N VAL A 61 4.85 -2.16 -11.38
CA VAL A 61 4.43 -3.52 -10.97
C VAL A 61 5.64 -4.44 -10.86
N PHE A 62 6.58 -4.37 -11.82
CA PHE A 62 7.81 -5.17 -11.77
C PHE A 62 8.65 -4.83 -10.54
N ALA A 63 8.86 -3.54 -10.23
CA ALA A 63 9.58 -3.13 -9.03
C ALA A 63 8.95 -3.64 -7.73
N ALA A 64 7.62 -3.56 -7.64
CA ALA A 64 6.89 -4.06 -6.49
C ALA A 64 6.87 -5.60 -6.41
N ALA A 65 6.83 -6.31 -7.55
CA ALA A 65 6.97 -7.77 -7.57
C ALA A 65 8.40 -8.22 -7.18
N ALA A 66 9.43 -7.44 -7.53
CA ALA A 66 10.81 -7.74 -7.15
C ALA A 66 11.04 -7.74 -5.63
N LEU A 67 10.20 -7.03 -4.85
CA LEU A 67 10.22 -7.10 -3.38
C LEU A 67 10.03 -8.53 -2.87
N ALA A 68 9.14 -9.30 -3.50
CA ALA A 68 8.85 -10.68 -3.11
C ALA A 68 10.04 -11.62 -3.37
N VAL A 69 10.82 -11.35 -4.43
CA VAL A 69 12.03 -12.12 -4.78
C VAL A 69 13.16 -11.84 -3.79
N THR A 70 13.21 -10.64 -3.21
CA THR A 70 14.16 -10.28 -2.14
C THR A 70 13.68 -10.68 -0.74
N GLY A 71 12.48 -11.25 -0.63
CA GLY A 71 11.87 -11.66 0.64
C GLY A 71 12.31 -13.06 1.09
N HIS A 72 11.90 -13.43 2.30
CA HIS A 72 12.20 -14.73 2.92
C HIS A 72 11.32 -15.89 2.40
N ALA A 73 10.44 -15.62 1.42
CA ALA A 73 9.51 -16.60 0.89
C ALA A 73 10.24 -17.59 -0.04
N SER A 74 10.33 -18.86 0.34
CA SER A 74 10.95 -19.91 -0.46
C SER A 74 9.91 -20.70 -1.28
N GLY A 75 10.05 -20.68 -2.60
CA GLY A 75 9.23 -21.48 -3.53
C GLY A 75 8.27 -20.64 -4.40
N PRO A 76 7.95 -21.07 -5.64
CA PRO A 76 7.18 -20.28 -6.60
C PRO A 76 5.80 -19.81 -6.09
N GLY A 77 5.06 -20.67 -5.39
CA GLY A 77 3.74 -20.33 -4.85
C GLY A 77 3.79 -19.30 -3.73
N ALA A 78 4.74 -19.44 -2.80
CA ALA A 78 4.92 -18.51 -1.68
C ALA A 78 5.37 -17.12 -2.15
N MET A 79 6.29 -17.07 -3.12
CA MET A 79 6.71 -15.81 -3.76
C MET A 79 5.56 -15.14 -4.51
N PHE A 80 4.73 -15.90 -5.23
CA PHE A 80 3.56 -15.36 -5.91
C PHE A 80 2.53 -14.79 -4.92
N ALA A 81 2.24 -15.52 -3.84
CA ALA A 81 1.35 -15.04 -2.79
C ALA A 81 1.90 -13.77 -2.10
N ASP A 82 3.22 -13.67 -1.92
CA ASP A 82 3.89 -12.48 -1.38
C ASP A 82 3.77 -11.27 -2.30
N ALA A 83 4.05 -11.48 -3.58
CA ALA A 83 3.93 -10.45 -4.60
C ALA A 83 2.49 -9.98 -4.71
N LEU A 84 1.53 -10.91 -4.75
CA LEU A 84 0.11 -10.60 -4.86
C LEU A 84 -0.38 -9.81 -3.64
N HIS A 85 -0.03 -10.25 -2.43
CA HIS A 85 -0.38 -9.55 -1.18
C HIS A 85 0.19 -8.13 -1.15
N THR A 86 1.49 -8.00 -1.42
CA THR A 86 2.19 -6.71 -1.38
C THR A 86 1.67 -5.75 -2.44
N LEU A 87 1.46 -6.22 -3.68
CA LEU A 87 0.92 -5.42 -4.78
C LEU A 87 -0.51 -4.95 -4.48
N SER A 88 -1.37 -5.84 -4.00
CA SER A 88 -2.75 -5.49 -3.69
C SER A 88 -2.82 -4.52 -2.51
N ALA A 89 -1.98 -4.71 -1.48
CA ALA A 89 -1.89 -3.82 -0.33
C ALA A 89 -1.43 -2.43 -0.76
N ALA A 90 -0.38 -2.35 -1.58
CA ALA A 90 0.16 -1.10 -2.08
C ALA A 90 -0.86 -0.34 -2.94
N MET A 91 -1.54 -1.02 -3.87
CA MET A 91 -2.54 -0.40 -4.74
C MET A 91 -3.70 0.22 -3.94
N TRP A 92 -4.14 -0.47 -2.90
CA TRP A 92 -5.19 0.01 -2.01
C TRP A 92 -4.72 1.18 -1.12
N ALA A 93 -3.63 0.99 -0.38
CA ALA A 93 -3.15 1.98 0.59
C ALA A 93 -2.68 3.27 -0.08
N VAL A 94 -1.88 3.17 -1.15
CA VAL A 94 -1.39 4.34 -1.89
C VAL A 94 -2.53 5.04 -2.62
N GLY A 95 -3.52 4.30 -3.11
CA GLY A 95 -4.69 4.90 -3.73
C GLY A 95 -5.55 5.71 -2.74
N ILE A 96 -5.76 5.22 -1.51
CA ILE A 96 -6.41 5.98 -0.44
C ILE A 96 -5.59 7.22 -0.09
N LEU A 97 -4.28 7.07 0.07
CA LEU A 97 -3.38 8.18 0.38
C LEU A 97 -3.40 9.25 -0.72
N ALA A 98 -3.41 8.82 -1.99
CA ALA A 98 -3.52 9.71 -3.14
C ALA A 98 -4.85 10.48 -3.09
N LEU A 99 -5.98 9.81 -2.85
CA LEU A 99 -7.27 10.49 -2.69
C LEU A 99 -7.26 11.46 -1.50
N ALA A 100 -6.73 11.07 -0.35
CA ALA A 100 -6.64 11.91 0.84
C ALA A 100 -5.77 13.17 0.63
N SER A 101 -4.83 13.13 -0.33
CA SER A 101 -4.01 14.28 -0.71
C SER A 101 -4.74 15.28 -1.61
N LEU A 102 -5.91 14.92 -2.14
CA LEU A 102 -6.71 15.78 -3.01
C LEU A 102 -7.70 16.63 -2.20
N TRP A 103 -7.93 17.84 -2.68
CA TRP A 103 -8.83 18.82 -2.07
C TRP A 103 -9.84 19.31 -3.12
N PRO A 104 -10.93 18.57 -3.37
CA PRO A 104 -11.95 18.99 -4.32
C PRO A 104 -12.62 20.29 -3.85
N PRO A 105 -12.71 21.34 -4.70
CA PRO A 105 -13.18 22.68 -4.30
C PRO A 105 -14.65 22.65 -3.82
N ASP A 106 -15.49 21.85 -4.48
CA ASP A 106 -16.91 21.64 -4.11
C ASP A 106 -17.11 20.48 -3.12
N GLY A 107 -16.01 19.97 -2.54
CA GLY A 107 -15.99 18.84 -1.62
C GLY A 107 -16.23 17.48 -2.28
N TRP A 108 -16.11 16.43 -1.47
CA TRP A 108 -16.25 15.02 -1.89
C TRP A 108 -17.66 14.60 -2.32
N ARG A 109 -18.66 15.48 -2.16
CA ARG A 109 -20.05 15.24 -2.57
C ARG A 109 -20.34 15.72 -3.99
N SER A 110 -19.42 16.46 -4.62
CA SER A 110 -19.54 16.88 -6.02
C SER A 110 -19.57 15.69 -6.97
N GLU A 111 -20.17 15.87 -8.15
CA GLU A 111 -20.32 14.81 -9.14
C GLU A 111 -18.94 14.30 -9.63
N GLU A 112 -18.00 15.21 -9.87
CA GLU A 112 -16.63 14.87 -10.29
C GLU A 112 -15.89 14.04 -9.22
N ALA A 113 -15.96 14.44 -7.95
CA ALA A 113 -15.33 13.71 -6.85
C ALA A 113 -16.00 12.35 -6.64
N ARG A 114 -17.33 12.26 -6.78
CA ARG A 114 -18.07 11.00 -6.72
C ARG A 114 -17.68 10.03 -7.84
N LEU A 115 -17.57 10.51 -9.08
CA LEU A 115 -17.11 9.68 -10.21
C LEU A 115 -15.70 9.13 -9.96
N LEU A 116 -14.81 9.93 -9.38
CA LEU A 116 -13.48 9.47 -8.99
C LEU A 116 -13.54 8.40 -7.88
N LEU A 117 -14.34 8.64 -6.83
CA LEU A 117 -14.55 7.71 -5.73
C LEU A 117 -15.21 6.39 -6.18
N GLU A 118 -16.16 6.41 -7.10
CA GLU A 118 -16.84 5.21 -7.61
C GLU A 118 -15.87 4.33 -8.44
N ARG A 119 -15.05 4.97 -9.29
CA ARG A 119 -14.03 4.26 -10.08
C ARG A 119 -12.94 3.67 -9.22
N PHE A 120 -12.38 4.46 -8.30
CA PHE A 120 -11.34 3.99 -7.40
C PHE A 120 -11.91 2.96 -6.40
N GLY A 121 -13.09 3.20 -5.85
CA GLY A 121 -13.72 2.33 -4.86
C GLY A 121 -13.88 0.88 -5.32
N ARG A 122 -14.21 0.67 -6.60
CA ARG A 122 -14.28 -0.69 -7.18
C ARG A 122 -12.90 -1.38 -7.17
N VAL A 123 -11.86 -0.68 -7.61
CA VAL A 123 -10.48 -1.20 -7.63
C VAL A 123 -9.97 -1.41 -6.20
N ALA A 124 -10.22 -0.46 -5.31
CA ALA A 124 -9.84 -0.48 -3.91
C ALA A 124 -10.46 -1.66 -3.16
N LEU A 125 -11.75 -1.96 -3.39
CA LEU A 125 -12.42 -3.10 -2.76
C LEU A 125 -11.84 -4.44 -3.23
N ILE A 126 -11.55 -4.58 -4.52
CA ILE A 126 -10.92 -5.80 -5.06
C ILE A 126 -9.51 -5.95 -4.48
N ALA A 127 -8.71 -4.88 -4.50
CA ALA A 127 -7.35 -4.86 -3.95
C ALA A 127 -7.34 -5.19 -2.45
N PHE A 128 -8.23 -4.59 -1.68
CA PHE A 128 -8.40 -4.88 -0.26
C PHE A 128 -8.80 -6.35 -0.04
N GLY A 129 -9.77 -6.87 -0.80
CA GLY A 129 -10.21 -8.26 -0.71
C GLY A 129 -9.07 -9.25 -0.96
N ILE A 130 -8.27 -9.03 -2.02
CA ILE A 130 -7.09 -9.84 -2.33
C ILE A 130 -6.07 -9.75 -1.18
N THR A 131 -5.81 -8.54 -0.65
CA THR A 131 -4.88 -8.33 0.46
C THR A 131 -5.33 -9.07 1.72
N ALA A 132 -6.61 -8.99 2.06
CA ALA A 132 -7.19 -9.64 3.22
C ALA A 132 -7.13 -11.16 3.10
N LEU A 133 -7.49 -11.71 1.93
CA LEU A 133 -7.47 -13.16 1.68
C LEU A 133 -6.04 -13.72 1.72
N THR A 134 -5.10 -13.07 1.04
CA THR A 134 -3.69 -13.49 1.04
C THR A 134 -3.04 -13.31 2.41
N GLY A 135 -3.44 -12.30 3.18
CA GLY A 135 -3.01 -12.13 4.57
C GLY A 135 -3.57 -13.22 5.50
N LEU A 136 -4.82 -13.62 5.30
CA LEU A 136 -5.45 -14.70 6.07
C LEU A 136 -4.81 -16.07 5.78
N LEU A 137 -4.55 -16.37 4.51
CA LEU A 137 -3.86 -17.61 4.12
C LEU A 137 -2.50 -17.74 4.83
N ARG A 138 -1.73 -16.65 4.85
CA ARG A 138 -0.44 -16.62 5.56
C ARG A 138 -0.59 -16.74 7.07
N ALA A 139 -1.59 -16.09 7.64
CA ALA A 139 -1.89 -16.23 9.07
C ALA A 139 -2.16 -17.70 9.44
N THR A 140 -2.91 -18.43 8.62
CA THR A 140 -3.21 -19.85 8.86
C THR A 140 -2.02 -20.78 8.64
N GLU A 141 -1.04 -20.40 7.82
CA GLU A 141 0.18 -21.17 7.61
C GLU A 141 1.20 -20.99 8.75
N GLN A 142 1.21 -19.82 9.39
CA GLN A 142 2.18 -19.50 10.45
C GLN A 142 1.71 -19.81 11.89
N LEU A 143 0.40 -19.81 12.15
CA LEU A 143 -0.13 -20.08 13.51
C LEU A 143 -0.35 -21.58 13.70
N HIS A 144 0.19 -22.16 14.78
CA HIS A 144 -0.10 -23.54 15.17
C HIS A 144 -1.32 -23.61 16.10
N ASP A 145 -1.44 -22.65 17.02
CA ASP A 145 -2.54 -22.57 17.98
C ASP A 145 -3.12 -21.16 18.12
N LEU A 146 -4.40 -21.07 18.52
CA LEU A 146 -5.06 -19.78 18.78
C LEU A 146 -4.38 -18.98 19.90
N SER A 147 -3.74 -19.66 20.85
CA SER A 147 -2.96 -19.00 21.90
C SER A 147 -1.83 -18.16 21.35
N ASP A 148 -1.28 -18.52 20.18
CA ASP A 148 -0.13 -17.83 19.58
C ASP A 148 -0.46 -16.37 19.25
N LEU A 149 -1.74 -16.04 19.04
CA LEU A 149 -2.24 -14.70 18.75
C LEU A 149 -1.94 -13.66 19.85
N TRP A 150 -1.74 -14.08 21.09
CA TRP A 150 -1.46 -13.19 22.22
C TRP A 150 -0.21 -13.58 23.01
N THR A 151 0.36 -14.76 22.79
CA THR A 151 1.59 -15.20 23.46
C THR A 151 2.85 -14.93 22.63
N THR A 152 2.74 -14.88 21.30
CA THR A 152 3.88 -14.69 20.41
C THR A 152 3.93 -13.26 19.86
N ALA A 153 5.14 -12.76 19.59
CA ALA A 153 5.31 -11.45 18.95
C ALA A 153 4.62 -11.41 17.58
N TYR A 154 4.75 -12.49 16.78
CA TYR A 154 4.08 -12.62 15.48
C TYR A 154 2.55 -12.52 15.61
N GLY A 155 1.96 -13.29 16.54
CA GLY A 155 0.53 -13.32 16.76
C GLY A 155 -0.04 -11.99 17.25
N VAL A 156 0.69 -11.26 18.11
CA VAL A 156 0.28 -9.92 18.54
C VAL A 156 0.26 -8.94 17.35
N VAL A 157 1.29 -8.96 16.50
CA VAL A 157 1.35 -8.12 15.29
C VAL A 157 0.20 -8.47 14.33
N LEU A 158 -0.06 -9.76 14.15
CA LEU A 158 -1.18 -10.23 13.33
C LEU A 158 -2.52 -9.76 13.91
N SER A 159 -2.72 -9.86 15.22
CA SER A 159 -3.94 -9.40 15.90
C SER A 159 -4.16 -7.89 15.70
N LEU A 160 -3.10 -7.09 15.77
CA LEU A 160 -3.17 -5.65 15.48
C LEU A 160 -3.53 -5.37 14.02
N LYS A 161 -2.97 -6.13 13.06
CA LYS A 161 -3.33 -6.03 11.64
C LYS A 161 -4.82 -6.34 11.43
N VAL A 162 -5.31 -7.42 12.02
CA VAL A 162 -6.73 -7.82 11.95
C VAL A 162 -7.63 -6.75 12.56
N ALA A 163 -7.27 -6.22 13.75
CA ALA A 163 -8.01 -5.13 14.39
C ALA A 163 -8.05 -3.86 13.50
N GLY A 164 -6.94 -3.51 12.85
CA GLY A 164 -6.88 -2.41 11.89
C GLY A 164 -7.83 -2.61 10.70
N VAL A 165 -7.86 -3.82 10.13
CA VAL A 165 -8.81 -4.18 9.05
C VAL A 165 -10.26 -3.99 9.49
N PHE A 166 -10.63 -4.47 10.69
CA PHE A 166 -11.98 -4.29 11.24
C PHE A 166 -12.32 -2.82 11.52
N ALA A 167 -11.36 -2.05 12.04
CA ALA A 167 -11.53 -0.62 12.26
C ALA A 167 -11.84 0.11 10.94
N MET A 168 -11.09 -0.20 9.88
CA MET A 168 -11.27 0.41 8.56
C MET A 168 -12.61 0.04 7.91
N LEU A 169 -13.05 -1.23 8.04
CA LEU A 169 -14.39 -1.64 7.59
C LEU A 169 -15.49 -0.89 8.35
N SER A 170 -15.33 -0.73 9.66
CA SER A 170 -16.28 -0.01 10.51
C SER A 170 -16.36 1.48 10.13
N LEU A 171 -15.21 2.12 9.90
CA LEU A 171 -15.12 3.50 9.39
C LEU A 171 -15.81 3.65 8.03
N SER A 172 -15.55 2.74 7.09
CA SER A 172 -16.20 2.72 5.78
C SER A 172 -17.74 2.64 5.87
N LEU A 173 -18.26 1.82 6.78
CA LEU A 173 -19.71 1.72 7.05
C LEU A 173 -20.27 3.01 7.69
N VAL A 174 -19.52 3.65 8.59
CA VAL A 174 -19.90 4.92 9.21
C VAL A 174 -19.91 6.06 8.17
N TRP A 175 -18.92 6.10 7.28
CA TRP A 175 -18.86 7.06 6.18
C TRP A 175 -20.04 6.91 5.21
N ARG A 176 -20.40 5.67 4.86
CA ARG A 176 -21.59 5.38 4.03
C ARG A 176 -22.91 5.85 4.66
N ARG A 177 -22.97 5.96 5.99
CA ARG A 177 -24.12 6.51 6.73
C ARG A 177 -24.15 8.04 6.77
N GLY A 178 -23.26 8.73 6.06
CA GLY A 178 -23.26 10.18 5.88
C GLY A 178 -22.54 10.98 6.97
N ARG A 179 -21.73 10.32 7.81
CA ARG A 179 -20.91 10.99 8.83
C ARG A 179 -19.52 11.33 8.27
N PRO A 180 -19.03 12.57 8.40
CA PRO A 180 -17.72 12.96 7.87
C PRO A 180 -16.59 12.39 8.72
N VAL A 181 -15.91 11.34 8.24
CA VAL A 181 -14.77 10.69 8.93
C VAL A 181 -13.48 10.64 8.10
N ALA A 182 -13.47 11.22 6.90
CA ALA A 182 -12.39 11.07 5.92
C ALA A 182 -10.98 11.45 6.41
N GLY A 183 -10.86 12.43 7.34
CA GLY A 183 -9.56 12.81 7.91
C GLY A 183 -8.98 11.77 8.88
N LEU A 184 -9.85 11.05 9.61
CA LEU A 184 -9.43 10.01 10.55
C LEU A 184 -9.01 8.72 9.82
N GLU A 185 -9.58 8.45 8.64
CA GLU A 185 -9.24 7.28 7.81
C GLU A 185 -7.79 7.31 7.31
N GLY A 186 -7.33 8.46 6.82
CA GLY A 186 -5.94 8.64 6.39
C GLY A 186 -4.96 8.55 7.56
N GLY A 187 -5.30 9.16 8.70
CA GLY A 187 -4.50 9.09 9.92
C GLY A 187 -4.34 7.67 10.46
N PHE A 188 -5.43 6.89 10.48
CA PHE A 188 -5.39 5.49 10.92
C PHE A 188 -4.59 4.61 9.97
N ALA A 189 -4.74 4.82 8.65
CA ALA A 189 -3.97 4.09 7.65
C ALA A 189 -2.46 4.37 7.78
N VAL A 190 -2.08 5.65 7.94
CA VAL A 190 -0.67 6.04 8.16
C VAL A 190 -0.14 5.47 9.48
N LEU A 191 -0.95 5.48 10.56
CA LEU A 191 -0.55 4.94 11.85
C LEU A 191 -0.36 3.41 11.79
N VAL A 192 -1.27 2.68 11.15
CA VAL A 192 -1.17 1.23 10.97
C VAL A 192 0.03 0.88 10.07
N VAL A 193 0.24 1.60 8.97
CA VAL A 193 1.41 1.41 8.09
C VAL A 193 2.70 1.73 8.85
N GLY A 194 2.74 2.83 9.60
CA GLY A 194 3.90 3.24 10.42
C GLY A 194 4.22 2.24 11.52
N ALA A 195 3.20 1.76 12.24
CA ALA A 195 3.34 0.71 13.25
C ALA A 195 3.83 -0.60 12.62
N THR A 196 3.31 -0.96 11.43
CA THR A 196 3.74 -2.16 10.70
C THR A 196 5.18 -2.04 10.22
N ALA A 197 5.61 -0.86 9.76
CA ALA A 197 6.99 -0.58 9.35
C ALA A 197 7.96 -0.65 10.54
N LEU A 198 7.57 -0.09 11.69
CA LEU A 198 8.33 -0.20 12.94
C LEU A 198 8.47 -1.65 13.41
N LEU A 199 7.39 -2.43 13.32
CA LEU A 199 7.39 -3.84 13.72
C LEU A 199 8.18 -4.72 12.74
N ALA A 200 8.22 -4.37 11.45
CA ALA A 200 9.06 -5.03 10.45
C ALA A 200 10.56 -4.70 10.63
N ALA A 201 10.91 -3.63 11.35
CA ALA A 201 12.29 -3.28 11.65
C ALA A 201 12.90 -4.09 12.81
N PHE A 202 12.08 -4.79 13.59
CA PHE A 202 12.56 -5.71 14.63
C PHE A 202 12.70 -7.13 14.06
N PRO A 203 13.84 -7.80 14.26
CA PRO A 203 14.05 -9.16 13.79
C PRO A 203 13.04 -10.11 14.45
N GLN A 204 12.43 -10.98 13.65
CA GLN A 204 11.61 -12.08 14.16
C GLN A 204 12.52 -12.98 15.00
N PRO A 205 12.15 -13.35 16.25
CA PRO A 205 12.88 -14.37 16.97
C PRO A 205 12.83 -15.69 16.18
N ALA A 206 13.98 -16.36 16.10
CA ALA A 206 14.18 -17.62 15.38
C ALA A 206 13.32 -18.76 15.91
#